data_AF-A0A948LX27-F1
#
_entry.id   AF-A0A948LX27-F1
#
_cell.length_a   1.000
_cell.length_b   1.000
_cell.length_c   1.000
_cell.angle_alpha   90.00
_cell.angle_beta   90.00
_cell.angle_gamma   90.00
#
_symmetry.space_group_name_H-M   'P 1'
#
loop_
_entity.id
_entity.type
_entity.pdbx_description
1 polymer ?
#
loop_
_entity_poly.entity_id
_entity_poly.type
_entity_poly.pdbx_seq_one_letter_code
_entity_poly.pdbx_strand_id
1 'polypeptide(L)'
;MILKLTALALTALTLLPSGAHLFELPGKIDLEQDAYFTVQGIYAGWALFIVPIAGAIVANIALYVAERRRGGGAAGYALVAASLIVVSLGVFFGFVFPGNQATANWTAAPDGWQALRRAWEYGHATNAAILFAALLATGRALIGRETTAGRAT
;
A
#
# COMPACT_ATOMS: atom_id res chain seq x y z
N MET A 1 -11.63 4.53 -19.79
CA MET A 1 -10.18 4.80 -19.63
C MET A 1 -9.89 5.48 -18.30
N ILE A 2 -10.59 6.57 -17.96
CA ILE A 2 -10.37 7.35 -16.72
C ILE A 2 -10.36 6.47 -15.46
N LEU A 3 -11.41 5.68 -15.19
CA LEU A 3 -11.47 4.82 -14.00
C LEU A 3 -10.27 3.87 -13.85
N LYS A 4 -9.83 3.27 -14.96
CA LYS A 4 -8.67 2.37 -15.00
C LYS A 4 -7.38 3.10 -14.60
N LEU A 5 -7.15 4.28 -15.18
CA LEU A 5 -6.01 5.13 -14.83
C LEU A 5 -6.07 5.62 -13.39
N THR A 6 -7.25 6.03 -12.91
CA THR A 6 -7.47 6.45 -11.52
C THR A 6 -7.17 5.32 -10.55
N ALA A 7 -7.68 4.11 -10.78
CA ALA A 7 -7.39 2.95 -9.94
C ALA A 7 -5.89 2.63 -9.91
N LEU A 8 -5.22 2.64 -11.07
CA LEU A 8 -3.79 2.40 -11.17
C LEU A 8 -2.98 3.46 -10.41
N ALA A 9 -3.25 4.75 -10.66
CA ALA A 9 -2.53 5.86 -10.05
C ALA A 9 -2.69 5.87 -8.52
N LEU A 10 -3.91 5.69 -8.01
CA LEU A 10 -4.16 5.65 -6.56
C LEU A 10 -3.53 4.42 -5.90
N THR A 11 -3.54 3.26 -6.57
CA THR A 11 -2.85 2.06 -6.07
C THR A 11 -1.33 2.28 -6.01
N ALA A 12 -0.75 2.95 -7.02
CA ALA A 12 0.66 3.29 -7.04
C ALA A 12 1.03 4.28 -5.92
N LEU A 13 0.22 5.33 -5.70
CA LEU A 13 0.41 6.28 -4.60
C LEU A 13 0.31 5.59 -3.23
N THR A 14 -0.57 4.59 -3.09
CA THR A 14 -0.71 3.81 -1.86
C THR A 14 0.57 3.01 -1.54
N LEU A 15 1.29 2.51 -2.56
CA LEU A 15 2.54 1.76 -2.37
C LEU A 15 3.68 2.65 -1.85
N LEU A 16 3.71 3.95 -2.20
CA LEU A 16 4.88 4.82 -1.97
C LEU A 16 5.41 4.80 -0.52
N PRO A 17 4.58 4.97 0.54
CA PRO A 17 5.10 5.01 1.91
C PRO A 17 5.75 3.68 2.32
N SER A 18 5.07 2.57 2.04
CA SER A 18 5.59 1.25 2.43
C SER A 18 6.81 0.85 1.59
N GLY A 19 6.81 1.21 0.30
CA GLY A 19 7.96 1.02 -0.58
C GLY A 19 9.19 1.79 -0.10
N ALA A 20 9.03 3.06 0.30
CA ALA A 20 10.10 3.86 0.88
C ALA A 20 10.71 3.18 2.12
N HIS A 21 9.88 2.79 3.08
CA HIS A 21 10.34 2.08 4.28
C HIS A 21 11.09 0.78 3.97
N LEU A 22 10.59 -0.03 3.02
CA LEU A 22 11.27 -1.27 2.62
C LEU A 22 12.70 -1.01 2.14
N PHE A 23 12.91 0.02 1.31
CA PHE A 23 14.23 0.32 0.75
C PHE A 23 15.14 1.07 1.73
N GLU A 24 14.57 1.81 2.69
CA GLU A 24 15.30 2.47 3.77
C GLU A 24 15.73 1.49 4.87
N LEU A 25 15.03 0.35 5.00
CA LEU A 25 15.20 -0.64 6.08
C LEU A 25 16.66 -1.01 6.37
N PRO A 26 17.51 -1.38 5.39
CA PRO A 26 18.89 -1.79 5.67
C PRO A 26 19.75 -0.68 6.29
N GLY A 27 19.43 0.59 6.00
CA GLY A 27 20.12 1.75 6.57
C GLY A 27 19.53 2.22 7.90
N LYS A 28 18.33 1.75 8.27
CA LYS A 28 17.58 2.24 9.44
C LYS A 28 17.51 1.28 10.61
N ILE A 29 17.47 -0.03 10.37
CA ILE A 29 17.06 -1.00 11.39
C ILE A 29 18.04 -1.09 12.58
N ASP A 30 19.32 -0.79 12.34
CA ASP A 30 20.39 -0.85 13.34
C ASP A 30 20.84 0.53 13.84
N LEU A 31 20.15 1.60 13.45
CA LEU A 31 20.46 2.94 13.96
C LEU A 31 20.31 3.01 15.49
N GLU A 32 21.20 3.76 16.12
CA GLU A 32 21.05 4.16 17.51
C GLU A 32 19.77 5.00 17.70
N GLN A 33 19.27 5.04 18.94
CA GLN A 33 17.98 5.64 19.27
C GLN A 33 17.81 7.05 18.69
N ASP A 34 18.74 7.97 18.99
CA ASP A 34 18.61 9.37 18.59
C ASP A 34 18.60 9.54 17.07
N ALA A 35 19.44 8.78 16.37
CA ALA A 35 19.49 8.79 14.91
C ALA A 35 18.20 8.22 14.30
N TYR A 36 17.71 7.09 14.83
CA TYR A 36 16.47 6.48 14.37
C TYR A 36 15.28 7.44 14.54
N PHE A 37 15.14 8.04 15.73
CA PHE A 37 14.04 8.96 16.05
C PHE A 37 14.13 10.26 15.23
N THR A 38 15.33 10.75 14.97
CA THR A 38 15.54 11.90 14.06
C THR A 38 15.04 11.58 12.64
N VAL A 39 15.40 10.41 12.09
CA VAL A 39 14.93 9.99 10.76
C VAL A 39 13.42 9.81 10.75
N GLN A 40 12.81 9.27 11.81
CA GLN A 40 11.35 9.11 11.88
C GLN A 40 10.59 10.44 11.74
N GLY A 41 11.20 11.56 12.13
CA GLY A 41 10.61 12.90 11.96
C GLY A 41 10.29 13.27 10.51
N ILE A 42 10.97 12.69 9.51
CA ILE A 42 10.71 12.99 8.09
C ILE A 42 9.35 12.48 7.61
N TYR A 43 8.71 11.57 8.36
CA TYR A 43 7.40 11.01 8.04
C TYR A 43 6.24 11.84 8.60
N ALA A 44 6.51 13.00 9.22
CA ALA A 44 5.46 13.92 9.64
C ALA A 44 4.50 14.23 8.48
N GLY A 45 3.20 14.08 8.71
CA GLY A 45 2.16 14.30 7.70
C GLY A 45 1.84 13.09 6.81
N TRP A 46 2.57 11.97 6.92
CA TRP A 46 2.30 10.77 6.09
C TRP A 46 0.94 10.11 6.37
N ALA A 47 0.27 10.46 7.48
CA ALA A 47 -1.13 10.10 7.71
C ALA A 47 -2.07 10.52 6.56
N LEU A 48 -1.72 11.57 5.79
CA LEU A 48 -2.50 12.02 4.64
C LEU A 48 -2.59 10.99 3.50
N PHE A 49 -1.71 9.97 3.47
CA PHE A 49 -1.84 8.85 2.54
C PHE A 49 -3.12 8.03 2.73
N ILE A 50 -3.87 8.23 3.82
CA ILE A 50 -5.23 7.68 3.96
C ILE A 50 -6.15 8.07 2.79
N VAL A 51 -5.94 9.26 2.20
CA VAL A 51 -6.74 9.74 1.06
C VAL A 51 -6.52 8.87 -0.19
N PRO A 52 -5.29 8.69 -0.71
CA PRO A 52 -5.07 7.77 -1.84
C PRO A 52 -5.39 6.31 -1.49
N ILE A 53 -5.20 5.86 -0.25
CA ILE A 53 -5.58 4.50 0.17
C ILE A 53 -7.09 4.29 0.03
N ALA A 54 -7.90 5.16 0.63
CA ALA A 54 -9.36 5.06 0.55
C ALA A 54 -9.83 5.19 -0.91
N GLY A 55 -9.24 6.11 -1.67
CA GLY A 55 -9.50 6.28 -3.09
C GLY A 55 -9.16 5.03 -3.90
N ALA A 56 -8.05 4.36 -3.64
CA ALA A 56 -7.63 3.15 -4.34
C ALA A 56 -8.59 1.98 -4.09
N ILE A 57 -9.08 1.82 -2.86
CA ILE A 57 -10.09 0.81 -2.52
C ILE A 57 -11.37 1.08 -3.32
N VAL A 58 -11.90 2.30 -3.26
CA VAL A 58 -13.13 2.69 -3.97
C VAL A 58 -12.98 2.52 -5.48
N ALA A 59 -11.86 2.96 -6.05
CA ALA A 59 -11.60 2.87 -7.48
C ALA A 59 -11.49 1.42 -7.97
N ASN A 60 -10.83 0.54 -7.22
CA ASN A 60 -10.73 -0.88 -7.57
C ASN A 60 -12.06 -1.62 -7.40
N ILE A 61 -12.88 -1.28 -6.40
CA ILE A 61 -14.25 -1.82 -6.28
C ILE A 61 -15.13 -1.35 -7.44
N ALA A 62 -15.06 -0.07 -7.81
CA ALA A 62 -15.80 0.45 -8.96
C ALA A 62 -15.35 -0.22 -10.27
N LEU A 63 -14.03 -0.47 -10.42
CA LEU A 63 -13.48 -1.19 -11.57
C LEU A 63 -13.97 -2.64 -11.60
N TYR A 64 -14.00 -3.34 -10.45
CA TYR A 64 -14.58 -4.67 -10.33
C TYR A 64 -16.03 -4.71 -10.82
N VAL A 65 -16.88 -3.80 -10.34
CA VAL A 65 -18.29 -3.73 -10.75
C VAL A 65 -18.44 -3.47 -12.24
N ALA A 66 -17.65 -2.53 -12.79
CA ALA A 66 -17.69 -2.18 -14.20
C ALA A 66 -17.26 -3.36 -15.10
N GLU A 67 -16.19 -4.08 -14.74
CA GLU A 67 -15.69 -5.21 -15.51
C GLU A 67 -16.53 -6.47 -15.32
N ARG A 68 -17.15 -6.68 -14.16
CA ARG A 68 -18.05 -7.83 -13.94
C ARG A 68 -19.28 -7.76 -14.83
N ARG A 69 -19.84 -6.56 -15.05
CA ARG A 69 -20.94 -6.33 -16.02
C ARG A 69 -20.55 -6.65 -17.46
N ARG A 70 -19.25 -6.66 -17.78
CA ARG A 70 -18.71 -6.97 -19.11
C ARG A 70 -18.36 -8.45 -19.31
N GLY A 71 -18.54 -9.29 -18.28
CA GLY A 71 -18.36 -10.74 -18.37
C GLY A 71 -16.92 -11.23 -18.50
N GLY A 72 -15.92 -10.39 -18.21
CA GLY A 72 -14.50 -10.74 -18.37
C GLY A 72 -13.78 -11.08 -17.06
N GLY A 73 -12.66 -11.83 -17.17
CA GLY A 73 -11.79 -12.19 -16.04
C GLY A 73 -11.06 -11.01 -15.36
N ALA A 74 -11.08 -9.83 -15.98
CA ALA A 74 -10.49 -8.60 -15.43
C ALA A 74 -11.12 -8.17 -14.08
N ALA A 75 -12.41 -8.50 -13.87
CA ALA A 75 -13.10 -8.18 -12.64
C ALA A 75 -12.42 -8.82 -11.41
N GLY A 76 -12.04 -10.09 -11.51
CA GLY A 76 -11.42 -10.82 -10.39
C GLY A 76 -10.14 -10.14 -9.90
N TYR A 77 -9.30 -9.65 -10.82
CA TYR A 77 -8.07 -8.95 -10.46
C TYR A 77 -8.30 -7.62 -9.77
N ALA A 78 -9.30 -6.84 -10.18
CA ALA A 78 -9.67 -5.59 -9.51
C ALA A 78 -10.17 -5.85 -8.08
N LEU A 79 -10.94 -6.94 -7.87
CA LEU A 79 -11.38 -7.34 -6.54
C LEU A 79 -10.18 -7.78 -5.66
N VAL A 80 -9.27 -8.59 -6.20
CA VAL A 80 -8.04 -9.00 -5.51
C VAL A 80 -7.21 -7.77 -5.09
N ALA A 81 -7.04 -6.79 -5.97
CA ALA A 81 -6.34 -5.56 -5.65
C ALA A 81 -6.99 -4.80 -4.47
N ALA A 82 -8.32 -4.61 -4.52
CA ALA A 82 -9.05 -3.96 -3.42
C ALA A 82 -8.88 -4.74 -2.09
N SER A 83 -8.99 -6.07 -2.13
CA SER A 83 -8.80 -6.92 -0.95
C SER A 83 -7.39 -6.83 -0.38
N LEU A 84 -6.35 -6.82 -1.22
CA LEU A 84 -4.97 -6.69 -0.76
C LEU A 84 -4.71 -5.33 -0.10
N ILE A 85 -5.29 -4.25 -0.63
CA ILE A 85 -5.19 -2.93 0.01
C ILE A 85 -5.88 -2.95 1.38
N VAL A 86 -7.05 -3.59 1.51
CA VAL A 86 -7.71 -3.76 2.82
C VAL A 86 -6.87 -4.61 3.78
N VAL A 87 -6.25 -5.69 3.31
CA VAL A 87 -5.34 -6.51 4.12
C VAL A 87 -4.15 -5.70 4.63
N SER A 88 -3.59 -4.80 3.81
CA SER A 88 -2.49 -3.92 4.23
C SER A 88 -2.88 -2.97 5.38
N LEU A 89 -4.16 -2.57 5.46
CA LEU A 89 -4.67 -1.82 6.62
C LEU A 89 -4.68 -2.68 7.88
N GLY A 90 -5.04 -3.96 7.77
CA GLY A 90 -4.95 -4.92 8.88
C GLY A 90 -3.51 -5.04 9.41
N VAL A 91 -2.53 -5.16 8.51
CA VAL A 91 -1.11 -5.17 8.88
C VAL A 91 -0.68 -3.84 9.53
N PHE A 92 -1.11 -2.71 8.97
CA PHE A 92 -0.81 -1.39 9.53
C PHE A 92 -1.34 -1.28 10.97
N PHE A 93 -2.63 -1.57 11.20
CA PHE A 93 -3.22 -1.46 12.53
C PHE A 93 -2.67 -2.50 13.52
N GLY A 94 -2.25 -3.67 13.05
CA GLY A 94 -1.68 -4.72 13.89
C GLY A 94 -0.23 -4.48 14.31
N PHE A 95 0.61 -3.92 13.43
CA PHE A 95 2.07 -3.90 13.63
C PHE A 95 2.71 -2.51 13.58
N VAL A 96 2.13 -1.57 12.84
CA VAL A 96 2.69 -0.22 12.66
C VAL A 96 2.05 0.78 13.63
N PHE A 97 0.71 0.85 13.63
CA PHE A 97 -0.04 1.80 14.44
C PHE A 97 0.25 1.71 15.95
N PRO A 98 0.44 0.52 16.56
CA PRO A 98 0.77 0.43 17.98
C PRO A 98 2.11 1.12 18.31
N GLY A 99 3.10 1.02 17.42
CA GLY A 99 4.38 1.72 17.56
C GLY A 99 4.19 3.23 17.53
N ASN A 100 3.39 3.75 16.59
CA ASN A 100 3.06 5.17 16.52
C ASN A 100 2.39 5.68 17.80
N GLN A 101 1.45 4.92 18.36
CA GLN A 101 0.77 5.31 19.60
C GLN A 101 1.71 5.32 20.80
N ALA A 102 2.46 4.23 21.01
CA ALA A 102 3.33 4.09 22.17
C ALA A 102 4.52 5.07 22.19
N THR A 103 4.95 5.53 21.02
CA THR A 103 6.10 6.44 20.88
C THR A 103 5.69 7.90 20.62
N ALA A 104 4.39 8.21 20.65
CA ALA A 104 3.85 9.50 20.22
C ALA A 104 4.39 9.93 18.84
N ASN A 105 4.30 9.02 17.86
CA ASN A 105 4.90 9.11 16.53
C ASN A 105 6.42 9.33 16.58
N TRP A 106 7.11 8.47 17.32
CA TRP A 106 8.57 8.46 17.42
C TRP A 106 9.18 9.75 17.99
N THR A 107 8.48 10.38 18.93
CA THR A 107 8.97 11.54 19.70
C THR A 107 9.30 11.20 21.15
N ALA A 108 8.85 10.04 21.63
CA ALA A 108 9.16 9.49 22.95
C ALA A 108 9.60 8.04 22.83
N ALA A 109 10.69 7.68 23.53
CA ALA A 109 11.25 6.33 23.54
C ALA A 109 10.87 5.62 24.85
N PRO A 110 9.77 4.84 24.88
CA PRO A 110 9.45 4.01 26.03
C PRO A 110 10.43 2.84 26.18
N ASP A 111 10.40 2.19 27.35
CA ASP A 111 11.15 0.95 27.56
C ASP A 111 10.79 -0.09 26.49
N GLY A 112 11.82 -0.73 25.92
CA GLY A 112 11.64 -1.75 24.88
C GLY A 112 11.24 -1.20 23.49
N TRP A 113 11.44 0.09 23.21
CA TRP A 113 11.15 0.70 21.90
C TRP A 113 11.75 -0.05 20.70
N GLN A 114 12.84 -0.80 20.88
CA GLN A 114 13.46 -1.59 19.82
C GLN A 114 12.51 -2.68 19.30
N ALA A 115 11.66 -3.25 20.16
CA ALA A 115 10.63 -4.20 19.73
C ALA A 115 9.56 -3.51 18.88
N LEU A 116 9.15 -2.30 19.28
CA LEU A 116 8.25 -1.46 18.49
C LEU A 116 8.87 -1.12 17.13
N ARG A 117 10.17 -0.79 17.09
CA ARG A 117 10.91 -0.51 15.85
C ARG A 117 10.83 -1.71 14.92
N ARG A 118 11.16 -2.90 15.41
CA ARG A 118 11.11 -4.13 14.59
C ARG A 118 9.70 -4.34 14.03
N ALA A 119 8.67 -4.29 14.88
CA ALA A 119 7.30 -4.49 14.43
C ALA A 119 6.87 -3.46 13.37
N TRP A 120 7.23 -2.19 13.59
CA TRP A 120 6.88 -1.09 12.72
C TRP A 120 7.57 -1.19 11.35
N GLU A 121 8.88 -1.37 11.33
CA GLU A 121 9.68 -1.44 10.11
C GLU A 121 9.34 -2.70 9.29
N TYR A 122 9.23 -3.88 9.94
CA TYR A 122 8.83 -5.10 9.24
C TYR A 122 7.35 -5.11 8.84
N GLY A 123 6.48 -4.41 9.58
CA GLY A 123 5.09 -4.18 9.21
C GLY A 123 4.99 -3.39 7.90
N HIS A 124 5.78 -2.32 7.75
CA HIS A 124 5.87 -1.57 6.50
C HIS A 124 6.48 -2.38 5.36
N ALA A 125 7.55 -3.14 5.61
CA ALA A 125 8.15 -4.03 4.62
C ALA A 125 7.16 -5.08 4.10
N THR A 126 6.36 -5.66 5.00
CA THR A 126 5.27 -6.59 4.65
C THR A 126 4.21 -5.90 3.80
N ASN A 127 3.81 -4.69 4.19
CA ASN A 127 2.86 -3.89 3.41
C ASN A 127 3.38 -3.52 2.02
N ALA A 128 4.68 -3.28 1.86
CA ALA A 128 5.28 -3.00 0.56
C ALA A 128 5.05 -4.17 -0.41
N ALA A 129 5.27 -5.41 0.04
CA ALA A 129 5.03 -6.61 -0.77
C ALA A 129 3.54 -6.78 -1.12
N ILE A 130 2.65 -6.62 -0.14
CA ILE A 130 1.18 -6.73 -0.34
C ILE A 130 0.68 -5.68 -1.33
N LEU A 131 1.10 -4.43 -1.17
CA LEU A 131 0.66 -3.31 -2.01
C LEU A 131 1.29 -3.37 -3.40
N PHE A 132 2.50 -3.89 -3.53
CA PHE A 132 3.09 -4.19 -4.83
C PHE A 132 2.28 -5.27 -5.57
N ALA A 133 1.88 -6.34 -4.89
CA ALA A 133 0.98 -7.34 -5.46
C ALA A 133 -0.39 -6.75 -5.83
N ALA A 134 -0.92 -5.82 -5.03
CA ALA A 134 -2.14 -5.08 -5.37
C ALA A 134 -1.96 -4.24 -6.63
N LEU A 135 -0.83 -3.55 -6.79
CA LEU A 135 -0.51 -2.78 -8.00
C LEU A 135 -0.45 -3.68 -9.24
N LEU A 136 0.20 -4.85 -9.15
CA LEU A 136 0.25 -5.82 -10.23
C LEU A 136 -1.14 -6.36 -10.58
N ALA A 137 -1.98 -6.64 -9.58
CA ALA A 137 -3.36 -7.08 -9.78
C ALA A 137 -4.20 -5.98 -10.48
N THR A 138 -4.08 -4.72 -10.05
CA THR A 138 -4.70 -3.58 -10.73
C THR A 138 -4.23 -3.50 -12.18
N GLY A 139 -2.93 -3.53 -12.43
CA GLY A 139 -2.37 -3.54 -13.80
C GLY A 139 -2.88 -4.70 -14.65
N ARG A 140 -3.04 -5.90 -14.08
CA ARG A 140 -3.60 -7.05 -14.81
C ARG A 140 -5.07 -6.85 -15.19
N ALA A 141 -5.86 -6.22 -14.31
CA ALA A 141 -7.25 -5.84 -14.60
C ALA A 141 -7.34 -4.84 -15.76
N LEU A 142 -6.30 -4.02 -15.97
CA LEU A 142 -6.25 -3.05 -17.07
C LEU A 142 -5.99 -3.72 -18.43
N ILE A 143 -5.06 -4.68 -18.50
CA ILE A 143 -4.58 -5.36 -19.72
C ILE A 143 -5.60 -6.35 -20.30
N GLY A 144 -6.68 -6.66 -19.58
CA GLY A 144 -7.78 -7.47 -20.09
C GLY A 144 -8.53 -6.76 -21.23
N ARG A 145 -8.11 -7.06 -22.49
CA ARG A 145 -8.75 -6.83 -23.81
C ARG A 145 -7.93 -5.92 -24.75
N GLU A 146 -6.97 -6.51 -25.45
CA GLU A 146 -6.50 -6.02 -26.78
C GLU A 146 -6.51 -7.08 -27.89
N THR A 147 -6.94 -8.32 -27.64
CA THR A 147 -6.96 -9.38 -28.67
C THR A 147 -8.38 -9.74 -29.08
N THR A 148 -9.01 -8.95 -29.97
CA THR A 148 -10.03 -9.38 -30.96
C THR A 148 -10.65 -8.17 -31.69
N ALA A 149 -9.85 -7.36 -32.39
CA ALA A 149 -10.39 -6.36 -33.33
C ALA A 149 -9.63 -6.31 -34.67
N GLY A 150 -8.68 -7.22 -34.93
CA GLY A 150 -7.76 -7.12 -36.07
C GLY A 150 -7.70 -8.34 -37.00
N ARG A 151 -8.64 -9.29 -36.94
CA ARG A 151 -8.69 -10.42 -37.89
C ARG A 151 -10.12 -10.63 -38.41
N ALA A 152 -10.56 -9.71 -39.24
CA ALA A 152 -11.64 -9.92 -40.20
C ALA A 152 -11.53 -8.84 -41.29
N THR A 153 -10.56 -9.01 -42.18
CA THR A 153 -10.56 -8.46 -43.53
C THR A 153 -10.21 -9.60 -44.46
#